data_AF-A0A1H0KMX2-F1
#
_entry.id   AF-A0A1H0KMX2-F1
#
_cell.length_a   1.000
_cell.length_b   1.000
_cell.length_c   1.000
_cell.angle_alpha   90.00
_cell.angle_beta   90.00
_cell.angle_gamma   90.00
#
_symmetry.space_group_name_H-M   'P 1'
#
loop_
_entity.id
_entity.type
_entity.pdbx_description
1 polymer ?
#
loop_
_entity_poly.entity_id
_entity_poly.type
_entity_poly.pdbx_seq_one_letter_code
_entity_poly.pdbx_strand_id
1 'polypeptide(L)'
;MKEWVKVCLIAFLVVAVTPSLVTASTEIEDPKRVILTYEKDEGLGFLDEIPHTIHHNYERLGAVAVTVNQDDLPLLENEEAVTSIEEDQQVKVSAQQEGWGYTSVGTQKSEHLGLAGDGVKVAVIDTGINTNHPDLKVTGGASFVEGETFVDDNGHGTHVAGIIGALDDDEGTIGIAPKAQLYAVKVLDQDGNGLVSSVLAGIEWAIEKEMDIINLSLTACTPSDLTKQALQDAKDAGIIVVAASGNRDVCTYNDVTDVLYPARYPGIVSVGAVEEDQSDSGYTYGGPSLDFTAPGMNIKSTYITTEDQQSGYETLSGSSMAAPHVTGVLTLYKEMFPEFDKDELLNIAINNSLDLGEDGKDNIYGHGMIQAPTTPFSDFERDRWYSVALELMARNNWISGYRDASFMPQKEITREEVVSIIGRILDLDNEKRETRFSDVPKETFGSGYIDSAVDAGFVNGYPDGTFRPKDSVTRGDIAILIHYAFNIEEDKELESFPDISTEDYYYDSVTTLKDSGIVNGYPDGTFRPMENISRSEVVYMLYKVIELK
;
A
#
# COMPACT_ATOMS: atom_id res chain seq x y z
N MET A 1 -7.39 -26.99 -70.08
CA MET A 1 -7.06 -28.23 -69.34
C MET A 1 -7.35 -27.94 -67.87
N LYS A 2 -8.41 -28.55 -67.31
CA LYS A 2 -8.33 -29.52 -66.18
C LYS A 2 -7.66 -28.92 -64.93
N GLU A 3 -8.21 -28.88 -63.72
CA GLU A 3 -9.27 -29.67 -63.09
C GLU A 3 -9.48 -29.18 -61.61
N TRP A 4 -10.70 -29.36 -61.06
CA TRP A 4 -11.07 -29.64 -59.64
C TRP A 4 -11.54 -28.52 -58.67
N VAL A 5 -12.87 -28.46 -58.55
CA VAL A 5 -13.73 -28.59 -57.34
C VAL A 5 -13.30 -27.88 -56.05
N LYS A 6 -14.05 -26.84 -55.67
CA LYS A 6 -14.37 -26.50 -54.27
C LYS A 6 -15.87 -26.61 -54.07
N VAL A 7 -16.26 -27.52 -53.18
CA VAL A 7 -17.60 -27.58 -52.57
C VAL A 7 -17.66 -26.51 -51.49
N CYS A 8 -18.68 -25.65 -51.54
CA CYS A 8 -19.26 -25.01 -50.35
C CYS A 8 -20.75 -24.78 -50.61
N LEU A 9 -21.58 -25.47 -49.82
CA LEU A 9 -23.03 -25.34 -49.80
C LEU A 9 -23.45 -23.91 -49.42
N ILE A 10 -24.40 -23.36 -50.17
CA ILE A 10 -25.21 -22.21 -49.78
C ILE A 10 -26.41 -22.76 -49.02
N ALA A 11 -26.48 -22.50 -47.70
CA ALA A 11 -27.68 -22.76 -46.92
C ALA A 11 -28.59 -21.53 -46.97
N PHE A 12 -29.71 -21.64 -47.69
CA PHE A 12 -30.82 -20.70 -47.63
C PHE A 12 -31.60 -20.95 -46.33
N LEU A 13 -31.66 -19.95 -45.46
CA LEU A 13 -32.46 -19.94 -44.24
C LEU A 13 -33.95 -19.85 -44.62
N VAL A 14 -34.69 -20.95 -44.50
CA VAL A 14 -36.16 -20.96 -44.55
C VAL A 14 -36.65 -20.85 -43.11
N VAL A 15 -37.20 -19.69 -42.75
CA VAL A 15 -37.87 -19.49 -41.45
C VAL A 15 -39.23 -20.19 -41.50
N ALA A 16 -39.30 -21.39 -40.92
CA ALA A 16 -40.55 -22.05 -40.60
C ALA A 16 -41.03 -21.53 -39.23
N VAL A 17 -42.06 -20.69 -39.24
CA VAL A 17 -42.76 -20.27 -38.01
C VAL A 17 -43.67 -21.42 -37.57
N THR A 18 -43.23 -22.20 -36.58
CA THR A 18 -44.12 -23.11 -35.85
C THR A 18 -44.81 -22.31 -34.75
N PRO A 19 -46.14 -22.42 -34.57
CA PRO A 19 -46.81 -21.83 -33.41
C PRO A 19 -46.37 -22.61 -32.16
N SER A 20 -45.51 -22.01 -31.35
CA SER A 20 -45.23 -22.51 -30.00
C SER A 20 -46.47 -22.31 -29.16
N LEU A 21 -47.04 -23.39 -28.62
CA LEU A 21 -48.00 -23.31 -27.53
C LEU A 21 -47.32 -22.60 -26.36
N VAL A 22 -47.75 -21.38 -26.06
CA VAL A 22 -47.45 -20.74 -24.77
C VAL A 22 -48.25 -21.50 -23.72
N THR A 23 -47.56 -22.36 -22.99
CA THR A 23 -48.03 -22.78 -21.66
C THR A 23 -47.57 -21.68 -20.71
N ALA A 24 -48.53 -20.99 -20.08
CA ALA A 24 -48.20 -20.12 -18.96
C ALA A 24 -47.73 -21.03 -17.82
N SER A 25 -46.42 -21.10 -17.61
CA SER A 25 -45.88 -21.52 -16.31
C SER A 25 -46.14 -20.36 -15.35
N THR A 26 -47.03 -20.56 -14.39
CA THR A 26 -47.01 -19.76 -13.16
C THR A 26 -45.62 -19.93 -12.54
N GLU A 27 -44.82 -18.87 -12.56
CA GLU A 27 -43.65 -18.79 -11.67
C GLU A 27 -44.16 -18.97 -10.25
N ILE A 28 -43.67 -20.00 -9.55
CA ILE A 28 -43.90 -20.14 -8.12
C ILE A 28 -42.92 -19.15 -7.50
N GLU A 29 -43.40 -18.00 -7.02
CA GLU A 29 -42.56 -17.04 -6.27
C GLU A 29 -42.02 -17.71 -5.01
N ASP A 30 -40.74 -17.49 -4.71
CA ASP A 30 -40.04 -18.14 -3.60
C ASP A 30 -40.65 -17.72 -2.24
N PRO A 31 -40.79 -18.65 -1.28
CA PRO A 31 -41.31 -18.32 0.03
C PRO A 31 -40.37 -17.36 0.78
N LYS A 32 -40.93 -16.29 1.36
CA LYS A 32 -40.18 -15.22 2.06
C LYS A 32 -40.24 -15.42 3.57
N ARG A 33 -39.12 -15.20 4.25
CA ARG A 33 -39.03 -15.21 5.72
C ARG A 33 -39.17 -13.80 6.28
N VAL A 34 -40.13 -13.62 7.19
CA VAL A 34 -40.51 -12.34 7.79
C VAL A 34 -40.64 -12.48 9.30
N ILE A 35 -40.58 -11.34 9.99
CA ILE A 35 -40.92 -11.19 11.40
C ILE A 35 -42.25 -10.42 11.45
N LEU A 36 -43.30 -11.05 11.99
CA LEU A 36 -44.60 -10.43 12.18
C LEU A 36 -44.76 -10.02 13.63
N THR A 37 -45.19 -8.79 13.90
CA THR A 37 -45.64 -8.37 15.23
C THR A 37 -47.17 -8.47 15.28
N TYR A 38 -47.71 -9.00 16.38
CA TYR A 38 -49.14 -9.27 16.53
C TYR A 38 -49.67 -8.86 17.91
N GLU A 39 -50.96 -8.55 17.98
CA GLU A 39 -51.64 -8.31 19.25
C GLU A 39 -51.70 -9.60 20.08
N LYS A 40 -51.06 -9.60 21.25
CA LYS A 40 -50.88 -10.81 22.07
C LYS A 40 -52.18 -11.49 22.50
N ASP A 41 -53.24 -10.70 22.65
CA ASP A 41 -54.56 -11.21 23.07
C ASP A 41 -55.28 -11.96 21.93
N GLU A 42 -54.92 -11.69 20.66
CA GLU A 42 -55.46 -12.36 19.46
C GLU A 42 -54.68 -13.63 19.08
N GLY A 43 -53.41 -13.73 19.48
CA GLY A 43 -52.56 -14.89 19.22
C GLY A 43 -52.18 -15.04 17.74
N LEU A 44 -51.80 -16.25 17.31
CA LEU A 44 -51.29 -16.54 15.96
C LEU A 44 -52.33 -17.16 15.01
N GLY A 45 -53.62 -17.12 15.35
CA GLY A 45 -54.68 -17.79 14.58
C GLY A 45 -54.82 -17.27 13.14
N PHE A 46 -54.43 -16.03 12.88
CA PHE A 46 -54.41 -15.43 11.54
C PHE A 46 -53.46 -16.14 10.56
N LEU A 47 -52.45 -16.87 11.05
CA LEU A 47 -51.57 -17.66 10.19
C LEU A 47 -52.22 -18.93 9.66
N ASP A 48 -53.25 -19.46 10.33
CA ASP A 48 -53.89 -20.73 9.94
C ASP A 48 -54.59 -20.64 8.56
N GLU A 49 -54.84 -19.41 8.07
CA GLU A 49 -55.50 -19.16 6.79
C GLU A 49 -54.54 -19.25 5.58
N ILE A 50 -53.23 -19.29 5.81
CA ILE A 50 -52.21 -19.29 4.75
C ILE A 50 -51.16 -20.40 4.95
N PRO A 51 -50.55 -20.92 3.87
CA PRO A 51 -49.40 -21.81 3.98
C PRO A 51 -48.21 -21.11 4.63
N HIS A 52 -47.72 -21.64 5.74
CA HIS A 52 -46.64 -21.02 6.50
C HIS A 52 -45.72 -22.02 7.22
N THR A 53 -44.55 -21.57 7.65
CA THR A 53 -43.63 -22.31 8.52
C THR A 53 -43.10 -21.39 9.61
N ILE A 54 -43.51 -21.61 10.85
CA ILE A 54 -43.01 -20.84 12.00
C ILE A 54 -41.60 -21.32 12.37
N HIS A 55 -40.65 -20.40 12.39
CA HIS A 55 -39.28 -20.64 12.85
C HIS A 55 -39.14 -20.39 14.35
N HIS A 56 -39.77 -19.33 14.85
CA HIS A 56 -39.74 -18.99 16.27
C HIS A 56 -40.90 -18.07 16.67
N ASN A 57 -41.51 -18.32 17.83
CA ASN A 57 -42.51 -17.43 18.42
C ASN A 57 -41.92 -16.70 19.64
N TYR A 58 -41.85 -15.37 19.54
CA TYR A 58 -41.36 -14.47 20.58
C TYR A 58 -42.52 -13.97 21.45
N GLU A 59 -43.08 -14.82 22.32
CA GLU A 59 -44.25 -14.49 23.16
C GLU A 59 -44.08 -13.20 23.98
N ARG A 60 -42.86 -12.91 24.44
CA ARG A 60 -42.57 -11.67 25.18
C ARG A 60 -42.66 -10.41 24.32
N LEU A 61 -42.32 -10.51 23.04
CA LEU A 61 -42.37 -9.40 22.10
C LEU A 61 -43.75 -9.30 21.43
N GLY A 62 -44.52 -10.39 21.42
CA GLY A 62 -45.71 -10.48 20.58
C GLY A 62 -45.31 -10.52 19.11
N ALA A 63 -44.29 -11.31 18.78
CA ALA A 63 -43.78 -11.41 17.42
C ALA A 63 -43.49 -12.86 17.01
N VAL A 64 -43.50 -13.15 15.72
CA VAL A 64 -43.21 -14.48 15.18
C VAL A 64 -42.32 -14.38 13.94
N ALA A 65 -41.23 -15.13 13.93
CA ALA A 65 -40.43 -15.34 12.72
C ALA A 65 -41.07 -16.49 11.93
N VAL A 66 -41.54 -16.21 10.72
CA VAL A 66 -42.32 -17.14 9.89
C VAL A 66 -41.91 -17.04 8.42
N THR A 67 -41.90 -18.17 7.73
CA THR A 67 -41.83 -18.21 6.27
C THR A 67 -43.23 -18.37 5.69
N VAL A 68 -43.60 -17.50 4.75
CA VAL A 68 -44.90 -17.48 4.05
C VAL A 68 -44.67 -17.31 2.56
N ASN A 69 -45.67 -17.59 1.72
CA ASN A 69 -45.54 -17.24 0.30
C ASN A 69 -45.63 -15.72 0.13
N GLN A 70 -44.91 -15.19 -0.86
CA GLN A 70 -44.91 -13.76 -1.14
C GLN A 70 -46.30 -13.21 -1.48
N ASP A 71 -47.11 -13.98 -2.22
CA ASP A 71 -48.50 -13.65 -2.56
C ASP A 71 -49.44 -13.53 -1.35
N ASP A 72 -49.08 -14.12 -0.21
CA ASP A 72 -49.89 -14.12 1.01
C ASP A 72 -49.57 -12.91 1.92
N LEU A 73 -48.49 -12.17 1.65
CA LEU A 73 -48.10 -10.99 2.47
C LEU A 73 -49.17 -9.89 2.48
N PRO A 74 -49.83 -9.52 1.36
CA PRO A 74 -50.90 -8.54 1.39
C PRO A 74 -52.12 -8.97 2.22
N LEU A 75 -52.35 -10.28 2.39
CA LEU A 75 -53.41 -10.76 3.29
C LEU A 75 -53.03 -10.46 4.74
N LEU A 76 -51.81 -10.84 5.13
CA LEU A 76 -51.28 -10.58 6.48
C LEU A 76 -51.18 -9.09 6.81
N GLU A 77 -50.87 -8.21 5.85
CA GLU A 77 -50.85 -6.76 6.05
C GLU A 77 -52.24 -6.18 6.36
N ASN A 78 -53.31 -6.86 5.92
CA ASN A 78 -54.69 -6.45 6.16
C ASN A 78 -55.34 -7.17 7.36
N GLU A 79 -54.63 -8.09 8.01
CA GLU A 79 -55.13 -8.79 9.20
C GLU A 79 -55.16 -7.87 10.42
N GLU A 80 -56.31 -7.79 11.10
CA GLU A 80 -56.51 -6.90 12.25
C GLU A 80 -55.55 -7.22 13.41
N ALA A 81 -55.16 -8.50 13.55
CA ALA A 81 -54.25 -8.96 14.59
C ALA A 81 -52.78 -8.63 14.31
N VAL A 82 -52.40 -8.30 13.07
CA VAL A 82 -51.01 -8.02 12.66
C VAL A 82 -50.74 -6.53 12.78
N THR A 83 -49.75 -6.16 13.60
CA THR A 83 -49.36 -4.76 13.83
C THR A 83 -48.21 -4.30 12.95
N SER A 84 -47.29 -5.20 12.58
CA SER A 84 -46.24 -4.92 11.59
C SER A 84 -45.70 -6.19 10.94
N ILE A 85 -45.16 -6.03 9.73
CA ILE A 85 -44.43 -7.06 9.00
C ILE A 85 -43.06 -6.49 8.64
N GLU A 86 -42.01 -7.19 9.06
CA GLU A 86 -40.62 -6.82 8.76
C GLU A 86 -39.91 -8.01 8.08
N GLU A 87 -38.96 -7.73 7.21
CA GLU A 87 -38.13 -8.79 6.63
C GLU A 87 -37.16 -9.35 7.68
N ASP A 88 -36.99 -10.68 7.75
CA ASP A 88 -36.01 -11.30 8.65
C ASP A 88 -34.60 -11.10 8.07
N GLN A 89 -34.00 -9.96 8.41
CA GLN A 89 -32.72 -9.54 7.87
C GLN A 89 -31.60 -10.52 8.25
N GLN A 90 -30.79 -10.92 7.26
CA GLN A 90 -29.55 -11.64 7.54
C GLN A 90 -28.54 -10.72 8.25
N VAL A 91 -27.96 -11.19 9.35
CA VAL A 91 -26.83 -10.54 10.03
C VAL A 91 -25.53 -11.33 9.83
N LYS A 92 -24.39 -10.64 9.67
CA LYS A 92 -23.05 -11.22 9.49
C LYS A 92 -22.06 -10.58 10.47
N VAL A 93 -21.01 -11.32 10.86
CA VAL A 93 -19.85 -10.78 11.62
C VAL A 93 -19.24 -9.60 10.85
N SER A 94 -18.84 -8.52 11.53
CA SER A 94 -18.20 -7.38 10.88
C SER A 94 -16.84 -7.78 10.32
N ALA A 95 -16.66 -7.62 9.02
CA ALA A 95 -15.33 -7.65 8.40
C ALA A 95 -14.59 -6.34 8.75
N GLN A 96 -13.25 -6.38 8.70
CA GLN A 96 -12.41 -5.19 8.69
C GLN A 96 -12.94 -4.13 7.71
N GLN A 97 -12.86 -2.87 8.14
CA GLN A 97 -13.35 -1.74 7.37
C GLN A 97 -12.18 -0.94 6.81
N GLU A 98 -12.01 -1.00 5.49
CA GLU A 98 -11.25 0.01 4.75
C GLU A 98 -12.00 1.34 4.83
N GLY A 99 -11.45 2.30 5.57
CA GLY A 99 -12.00 3.65 5.62
C GLY A 99 -11.89 4.34 4.26
N TRP A 100 -12.76 5.32 3.99
CA TRP A 100 -12.65 6.13 2.78
C TRP A 100 -11.28 6.81 2.70
N GLY A 101 -10.69 7.18 3.85
CA GLY A 101 -9.36 7.78 3.91
C GLY A 101 -8.25 6.86 3.41
N TYR A 102 -8.33 5.57 3.73
CA TYR A 102 -7.45 4.51 3.20
C TYR A 102 -7.53 4.44 1.67
N THR A 103 -8.75 4.54 1.15
CA THR A 103 -9.02 4.48 -0.30
C THR A 103 -8.58 5.75 -1.04
N SER A 104 -8.87 6.92 -0.49
CA SER A 104 -8.65 8.21 -1.14
C SER A 104 -7.18 8.56 -1.30
N VAL A 105 -6.32 8.14 -0.36
CA VAL A 105 -4.86 8.27 -0.52
C VAL A 105 -4.27 7.14 -1.38
N GLY A 106 -5.10 6.23 -1.89
CA GLY A 106 -4.70 5.20 -2.84
C GLY A 106 -3.92 4.04 -2.23
N THR A 107 -4.05 3.73 -0.93
CA THR A 107 -3.25 2.70 -0.27
C THR A 107 -3.46 1.31 -0.85
N GLN A 108 -4.65 0.96 -1.34
CA GLN A 108 -4.85 -0.33 -2.06
C GLN A 108 -3.91 -0.48 -3.26
N LYS A 109 -3.52 0.64 -3.88
CA LYS A 109 -2.59 0.64 -5.00
C LYS A 109 -1.16 0.40 -4.54
N SER A 110 -0.82 0.43 -3.26
CA SER A 110 0.52 0.07 -2.77
C SER A 110 0.62 -1.40 -2.35
N GLU A 111 -0.50 -2.05 -2.03
CA GLU A 111 -0.54 -3.45 -1.59
C GLU A 111 0.09 -4.41 -2.62
N HIS A 112 -0.07 -4.16 -3.92
CA HIS A 112 0.55 -4.99 -4.96
C HIS A 112 2.08 -4.92 -4.97
N LEU A 113 2.65 -3.84 -4.43
CA LEU A 113 4.09 -3.68 -4.24
C LEU A 113 4.59 -4.36 -2.96
N GLY A 114 3.68 -4.86 -2.12
CA GLY A 114 4.01 -5.49 -0.84
C GLY A 114 4.41 -4.51 0.25
N LEU A 115 4.18 -3.20 0.06
CA LEU A 115 4.49 -2.16 1.04
C LEU A 115 3.44 -2.15 2.15
N ALA A 116 3.89 -2.07 3.40
CA ALA A 116 3.05 -2.01 4.59
C ALA A 116 3.69 -1.19 5.73
N GLY A 117 4.80 -0.52 5.48
CA GLY A 117 5.59 0.24 6.45
C GLY A 117 6.59 -0.60 7.24
N ASP A 118 7.00 -1.77 6.75
CA ASP A 118 7.89 -2.65 7.50
C ASP A 118 9.26 -2.00 7.74
N GLY A 119 9.81 -2.20 8.94
CA GLY A 119 11.11 -1.64 9.34
C GLY A 119 11.16 -0.14 9.64
N VAL A 120 10.09 0.63 9.42
CA VAL A 120 10.07 2.09 9.65
C VAL A 120 9.55 2.43 11.04
N LYS A 121 10.27 3.29 11.78
CA LYS A 121 9.90 3.75 13.12
C LYS A 121 9.13 5.05 13.08
N VAL A 122 7.92 5.05 13.64
CA VAL A 122 7.03 6.22 13.67
C VAL A 122 6.72 6.61 15.12
N ALA A 123 7.13 7.82 15.51
CA ALA A 123 6.78 8.40 16.80
C ALA A 123 5.47 9.19 16.70
N VAL A 124 4.45 8.75 17.45
CA VAL A 124 3.19 9.48 17.64
C VAL A 124 3.32 10.33 18.89
N ILE A 125 3.61 11.62 18.71
CA ILE A 125 3.76 12.60 19.80
C ILE A 125 2.38 13.19 20.10
N ASP A 126 1.70 12.64 21.10
CA ASP A 126 0.26 12.85 21.33
C ASP A 126 -0.17 12.54 22.80
N THR A 127 -1.40 12.08 23.04
CA THR A 127 -1.94 11.66 24.36
C THR A 127 -1.50 10.26 24.79
N GLY A 128 -0.63 9.60 24.03
CA GLY A 128 -0.23 8.20 24.24
C GLY A 128 -0.94 7.25 23.26
N ILE A 129 -0.72 5.93 23.41
CA ILE A 129 -1.41 4.91 22.60
C ILE A 129 -1.93 3.81 23.53
N ASN A 130 -3.16 3.32 23.30
CA ASN A 130 -3.69 2.14 23.98
C ASN A 130 -2.92 0.88 23.53
N THR A 131 -1.95 0.45 24.34
CA THR A 131 -1.10 -0.71 24.04
C THR A 131 -1.81 -2.05 24.08
N ASN A 132 -3.05 -2.10 24.60
CA ASN A 132 -3.86 -3.32 24.68
C ASN A 132 -4.90 -3.40 23.56
N HIS A 133 -4.93 -2.43 22.64
CA HIS A 133 -5.83 -2.46 21.50
C HIS A 133 -5.53 -3.66 20.60
N PRO A 134 -6.50 -4.55 20.31
CA PRO A 134 -6.25 -5.77 19.52
C PRO A 134 -5.74 -5.43 18.11
N ASP A 135 -6.26 -4.34 17.55
CA ASP A 135 -5.94 -3.81 16.22
C ASP A 135 -4.70 -2.87 16.22
N LEU A 136 -3.87 -2.85 17.27
CA LEU A 136 -2.62 -2.07 17.29
C LEU A 136 -1.46 -2.86 17.84
N LYS A 137 -0.27 -2.63 17.27
CA LYS A 137 1.00 -3.14 17.79
C LYS A 137 1.95 -2.00 18.13
N VAL A 138 1.96 -1.61 19.41
CA VAL A 138 2.88 -0.58 19.92
C VAL A 138 4.24 -1.19 20.22
N THR A 139 5.29 -0.66 19.59
CA THR A 139 6.67 -1.15 19.72
C THR A 139 7.32 -0.70 21.03
N GLY A 140 7.00 0.50 21.49
CA GLY A 140 7.49 1.08 22.72
C GLY A 140 7.00 2.51 22.91
N GLY A 141 7.56 3.23 23.89
CA GLY A 141 7.16 4.60 24.13
C GLY A 141 7.78 5.23 25.38
N ALA A 142 7.47 6.50 25.57
CA ALA A 142 7.83 7.29 26.75
C ALA A 142 6.74 8.34 27.03
N SER A 143 6.62 8.73 28.30
CA SER A 143 5.74 9.82 28.71
C SER A 143 6.57 10.98 29.24
N PHE A 144 6.16 12.19 28.87
CA PHE A 144 6.68 13.46 29.33
C PHE A 144 5.60 14.29 30.04
N VAL A 145 4.50 13.63 30.42
CA VAL A 145 3.50 14.14 31.35
C VAL A 145 3.84 13.59 32.74
N GLU A 146 3.94 14.48 33.73
CA GLU A 146 4.51 14.14 35.03
C GLU A 146 3.67 13.10 35.77
N GLY A 147 4.30 11.98 36.16
CA GLY A 147 3.64 10.91 36.91
C GLY A 147 2.83 9.92 36.06
N GLU A 148 2.81 10.09 34.74
CA GLU A 148 2.00 9.28 33.83
C GLU A 148 2.84 8.28 33.03
N THR A 149 2.18 7.25 32.49
CA THR A 149 2.77 6.30 31.54
C THR A 149 2.47 6.74 30.11
N PHE A 150 3.05 6.09 29.09
CA PHE A 150 2.75 6.41 27.69
C PHE A 150 1.44 5.80 27.16
N VAL A 151 0.69 5.11 28.04
CA VAL A 151 -0.62 4.55 27.70
C VAL A 151 -1.63 5.68 27.59
N ASP A 152 -2.48 5.59 26.56
CA ASP A 152 -3.52 6.58 26.30
C ASP A 152 -4.67 6.50 27.32
N ASP A 153 -5.08 7.67 27.80
CA ASP A 153 -6.23 7.88 28.70
C ASP A 153 -7.16 8.99 28.18
N ASN A 154 -6.90 9.51 26.98
CA ASN A 154 -7.75 10.46 26.27
C ASN A 154 -8.42 9.83 25.04
N GLY A 155 -7.67 9.04 24.26
CA GLY A 155 -8.12 8.35 23.06
C GLY A 155 -7.63 8.96 21.75
N HIS A 156 -7.27 10.24 21.73
CA HIS A 156 -6.83 10.94 20.50
C HIS A 156 -5.57 10.31 19.90
N GLY A 157 -4.54 10.04 20.70
CA GLY A 157 -3.31 9.41 20.22
C GLY A 157 -3.52 7.98 19.74
N THR A 158 -4.44 7.22 20.36
CA THR A 158 -4.88 5.90 19.85
C THR A 158 -5.56 6.03 18.49
N HIS A 159 -6.39 7.05 18.27
CA HIS A 159 -7.04 7.32 16.99
C HIS A 159 -6.03 7.63 15.88
N VAL A 160 -5.10 8.53 16.17
CA VAL A 160 -3.99 8.90 15.28
C VAL A 160 -3.14 7.67 14.94
N ALA A 161 -2.81 6.84 15.93
CA ALA A 161 -2.03 5.62 15.73
C ALA A 161 -2.73 4.60 14.82
N GLY A 162 -4.04 4.42 14.95
CA GLY A 162 -4.82 3.52 14.09
C GLY A 162 -4.86 3.96 12.63
N ILE A 163 -4.92 5.26 12.36
CA ILE A 163 -4.86 5.77 10.98
C ILE A 163 -3.51 5.42 10.36
N ILE A 164 -2.41 5.53 11.13
CA ILE A 164 -1.07 5.19 10.64
C ILE A 164 -0.93 3.68 10.46
N GLY A 165 -1.30 2.87 11.45
CA GLY A 165 -0.92 1.46 11.49
C GLY A 165 -1.83 0.57 12.34
N ALA A 166 -3.15 0.74 12.24
CA ALA A 166 -4.07 -0.35 12.60
C ALA A 166 -3.74 -1.60 11.75
N LEU A 167 -3.90 -2.78 12.33
CA LEU A 167 -3.40 -4.03 11.75
C LEU A 167 -4.21 -4.41 10.51
N ASP A 168 -3.66 -5.31 9.70
CA ASP A 168 -4.37 -5.96 8.59
C ASP A 168 -4.66 -7.40 9.02
N ASP A 169 -5.79 -7.63 9.69
CA ASP A 169 -6.10 -8.87 10.43
C ASP A 169 -7.59 -9.29 10.42
N ASP A 170 -8.35 -8.87 9.41
CA ASP A 170 -9.79 -9.17 9.20
C ASP A 170 -10.75 -8.59 10.25
N GLU A 171 -10.27 -7.86 11.26
CA GLU A 171 -11.07 -7.16 12.26
C GLU A 171 -10.89 -5.63 12.17
N GLY A 172 -11.81 -4.86 12.77
CA GLY A 172 -11.56 -3.45 13.02
C GLY A 172 -11.44 -2.52 11.80
N THR A 173 -10.39 -1.71 11.80
CA THR A 173 -10.00 -0.77 10.72
C THR A 173 -8.62 -1.14 10.22
N ILE A 174 -8.22 -0.67 9.03
CA ILE A 174 -6.85 -0.87 8.53
C ILE A 174 -6.11 0.48 8.46
N GLY A 175 -4.88 0.50 8.96
CA GLY A 175 -4.00 1.67 8.88
C GLY A 175 -3.33 1.76 7.51
N ILE A 176 -2.80 2.94 7.17
CA ILE A 176 -2.09 3.13 5.89
C ILE A 176 -0.81 2.29 5.80
N ALA A 177 -0.13 2.09 6.94
CA ALA A 177 1.12 1.37 7.09
C ALA A 177 1.01 0.37 8.26
N PRO A 178 0.27 -0.74 8.09
CA PRO A 178 -0.11 -1.66 9.17
C PRO A 178 1.07 -2.39 9.84
N LYS A 179 2.27 -2.39 9.22
CA LYS A 179 3.51 -2.97 9.77
C LYS A 179 4.50 -1.93 10.32
N ALA A 180 4.14 -0.65 10.32
CA ALA A 180 4.96 0.39 10.92
C ALA A 180 5.26 0.11 12.40
N GLN A 181 6.48 0.42 12.84
CA GLN A 181 6.84 0.33 14.24
C GLN A 181 6.35 1.59 14.97
N LEU A 182 5.14 1.53 15.51
CA LEU A 182 4.53 2.66 16.22
C LEU A 182 5.15 2.83 17.62
N TYR A 183 5.58 4.05 17.94
CA TYR A 183 6.06 4.45 19.27
C TYR A 183 5.15 5.52 19.88
N ALA A 184 4.65 5.24 21.10
CA ALA A 184 3.80 6.15 21.85
C ALA A 184 4.65 7.19 22.60
N VAL A 185 4.56 8.46 22.23
CA VAL A 185 5.28 9.56 22.88
C VAL A 185 4.26 10.51 23.51
N LYS A 186 3.92 10.25 24.78
CA LYS A 186 2.86 11.00 25.47
C LYS A 186 3.38 12.36 25.94
N VAL A 187 2.80 13.43 25.39
CA VAL A 187 3.11 14.82 25.74
C VAL A 187 1.86 15.64 26.10
N LEU A 188 0.68 15.05 25.88
CA LEU A 188 -0.63 15.59 26.22
C LEU A 188 -1.27 14.74 27.33
N ASP A 189 -1.94 15.39 28.29
CA ASP A 189 -2.65 14.75 29.39
C ASP A 189 -4.02 14.16 28.97
N GLN A 190 -4.75 13.57 29.92
CA GLN A 190 -6.09 12.99 29.72
C GLN A 190 -7.11 13.97 29.12
N ASP A 191 -6.91 15.28 29.29
CA ASP A 191 -7.80 16.34 28.79
C ASP A 191 -7.30 16.89 27.44
N GLY A 192 -6.24 16.29 26.86
CA GLY A 192 -5.62 16.70 25.61
C GLY A 192 -4.72 17.94 25.73
N ASN A 193 -4.36 18.35 26.95
CA ASN A 193 -3.54 19.54 27.18
C ASN A 193 -2.06 19.16 27.31
N GLY A 194 -1.19 19.97 26.71
CA GLY A 194 0.25 19.76 26.75
C GLY A 194 1.02 21.04 27.05
N LEU A 195 2.16 20.87 27.69
CA LEU A 195 3.14 21.94 27.83
C LEU A 195 4.14 21.89 26.69
N VAL A 196 4.58 23.05 26.21
CA VAL A 196 5.67 23.14 25.21
C VAL A 196 6.91 22.37 25.67
N SER A 197 7.22 22.38 26.97
CA SER A 197 8.34 21.60 27.54
C SER A 197 8.19 20.10 27.33
N SER A 198 6.99 19.55 27.43
CA SER A 198 6.73 18.12 27.21
C SER A 198 6.85 17.77 25.72
N VAL A 199 6.36 18.66 24.84
CA VAL A 199 6.53 18.50 23.38
C VAL A 199 8.02 18.51 22.99
N LEU A 200 8.81 19.44 23.55
CA LEU A 200 10.26 19.49 23.33
C LEU A 200 10.95 18.20 23.76
N ALA A 201 10.63 17.70 24.95
CA ALA A 201 11.20 16.44 25.46
C ALA A 201 10.80 15.24 24.59
N GLY A 202 9.57 15.21 24.07
CA GLY A 202 9.13 14.20 23.12
C GLY A 202 9.91 14.22 21.80
N ILE A 203 10.19 15.41 21.26
CA ILE A 203 11.01 15.58 20.05
C ILE A 203 12.45 15.13 20.31
N GLU A 204 13.07 15.55 21.41
CA GLU A 204 14.42 15.12 21.79
C GLU A 204 14.51 13.60 21.93
N TRP A 205 13.52 12.98 22.57
CA TRP A 205 13.45 11.52 22.69
C TRP A 205 13.34 10.83 21.33
N ALA A 206 12.53 11.36 20.41
CA ALA A 206 12.42 10.80 19.06
C ALA A 206 13.77 10.86 18.30
N ILE A 207 14.55 11.92 18.50
CA ILE A 207 15.91 12.04 17.96
C ILE A 207 16.84 11.01 18.59
N GLU A 208 16.85 10.91 19.93
CA GLU A 208 17.68 9.94 20.66
C GLU A 208 17.37 8.48 20.30
N LYS A 209 16.15 8.19 19.87
CA LYS A 209 15.72 6.85 19.44
C LYS A 209 15.86 6.61 17.94
N GLU A 210 16.38 7.59 17.20
CA GLU A 210 16.58 7.52 15.76
C GLU A 210 15.27 7.10 15.06
N MET A 211 14.18 7.81 15.39
CA MET A 211 12.89 7.65 14.72
C MET A 211 13.01 8.10 13.26
N ASP A 212 12.30 7.45 12.34
CA ASP A 212 12.28 7.86 10.94
C ASP A 212 11.29 9.00 10.70
N ILE A 213 10.12 8.92 11.36
CA ILE A 213 9.03 9.87 11.19
C ILE A 213 8.44 10.26 12.56
N ILE A 214 8.13 11.54 12.72
CA ILE A 214 7.37 12.09 13.85
C ILE A 214 6.02 12.59 13.33
N ASN A 215 4.93 12.15 13.95
CA ASN A 215 3.59 12.71 13.75
C ASN A 215 3.21 13.63 14.92
N LEU A 216 2.87 14.88 14.61
CA LEU A 216 2.42 15.91 15.55
C LEU A 216 0.98 16.34 15.19
N SER A 217 0.00 15.61 15.72
CA SER A 217 -1.42 15.94 15.60
C SER A 217 -1.88 16.93 16.69
N LEU A 218 -1.06 17.95 16.94
CA LEU A 218 -1.27 18.98 17.96
C LEU A 218 -0.95 20.36 17.38
N THR A 219 -1.51 21.42 17.97
CA THR A 219 -1.27 22.80 17.50
C THR A 219 -1.13 23.81 18.62
N ALA A 220 -0.50 24.95 18.30
CA ALA A 220 -0.37 26.12 19.14
C ALA A 220 -0.59 27.40 18.33
N CYS A 221 -1.25 28.38 18.93
CA CYS A 221 -1.54 29.66 18.27
C CYS A 221 -0.31 30.58 18.13
N THR A 222 0.70 30.40 19.00
CA THR A 222 1.87 31.28 19.08
C THR A 222 3.17 30.51 18.81
N PRO A 223 4.15 31.13 18.12
CA PRO A 223 5.45 30.49 17.89
C PRO A 223 6.25 30.34 19.18
N SER A 224 7.08 29.30 19.22
CA SER A 224 8.13 29.04 20.19
C SER A 224 9.48 28.84 19.47
N ASP A 225 10.47 29.69 19.75
CA ASP A 225 11.80 29.57 19.13
C ASP A 225 12.50 28.25 19.50
N LEU A 226 12.28 27.76 20.72
CA LEU A 226 12.82 26.46 21.15
C LEU A 226 12.17 25.31 20.39
N THR A 227 10.85 25.38 20.14
CA THR A 227 10.15 24.35 19.35
C THR A 227 10.65 24.36 17.92
N LYS A 228 10.87 25.54 17.34
CA LYS A 228 11.47 25.68 16.02
C LYS A 228 12.87 25.03 15.96
N GLN A 229 13.71 25.26 16.96
CA GLN A 229 15.05 24.69 17.01
C GLN A 229 15.02 23.17 17.16
N ALA A 230 14.24 22.62 18.09
CA ALA A 230 14.14 21.18 18.30
C ALA A 230 13.64 20.45 17.03
N LEU A 231 12.69 21.06 16.31
CA LEU A 231 12.21 20.54 15.04
C LEU A 231 13.26 20.64 13.92
N GLN A 232 14.10 21.66 13.94
CA GLN A 232 15.25 21.73 13.04
C GLN A 232 16.28 20.65 13.35
N ASP A 233 16.56 20.40 14.63
CA ASP A 233 17.48 19.34 15.07
C ASP A 233 16.96 17.95 14.65
N ALA A 234 15.65 17.71 14.76
CA ALA A 234 15.03 16.48 14.24
C ALA A 234 15.21 16.32 12.73
N LYS A 235 15.03 17.39 11.96
CA LYS A 235 15.25 17.36 10.51
C LYS A 235 16.72 17.12 10.17
N ASP A 236 17.65 17.75 10.88
CA ASP A 236 19.09 17.58 10.67
C ASP A 236 19.56 16.16 11.03
N ALA A 237 18.83 15.48 11.91
CA ALA A 237 18.98 14.05 12.21
C ALA A 237 18.33 13.12 11.16
N GLY A 238 17.73 13.67 10.09
CA GLY A 238 17.09 12.93 9.00
C GLY A 238 15.63 12.56 9.25
N ILE A 239 15.02 13.07 10.32
CA ILE A 239 13.65 12.71 10.72
C ILE A 239 12.63 13.53 9.93
N ILE A 240 11.66 12.85 9.33
CA ILE A 240 10.52 13.51 8.70
C ILE A 240 9.54 13.92 9.79
N VAL A 241 9.16 15.20 9.83
CA VAL A 241 8.16 15.68 10.80
C VAL A 241 6.92 16.10 10.04
N VAL A 242 5.80 15.47 10.39
CA VAL A 242 4.46 15.74 9.86
C VAL A 242 3.63 16.39 10.95
N ALA A 243 2.97 17.50 10.64
CA ALA A 243 2.18 18.25 11.61
C ALA A 243 0.84 18.70 11.04
N ALA A 244 -0.19 18.66 11.90
CA ALA A 244 -1.53 19.13 11.59
C ALA A 244 -1.55 20.66 11.36
N SER A 245 -2.27 21.12 10.33
CA SER A 245 -2.39 22.55 10.01
C SER A 245 -3.21 23.33 11.04
N GLY A 246 -4.02 22.66 11.85
CA GLY A 246 -4.86 23.24 12.88
C GLY A 246 -6.30 23.50 12.45
N ASN A 247 -7.19 23.53 13.44
CA ASN A 247 -8.63 23.71 13.24
C ASN A 247 -9.06 25.13 13.63
N ARG A 248 -10.04 25.71 12.92
CA ARG A 248 -10.45 27.12 13.07
C ARG A 248 -11.11 27.47 14.39
N ASP A 249 -11.56 26.48 15.15
CA ASP A 249 -12.15 26.61 16.48
C ASP A 249 -11.11 26.71 17.61
N VAL A 250 -9.84 26.36 17.34
CA VAL A 250 -8.76 26.37 18.34
C VAL A 250 -8.25 27.79 18.62
N CYS A 251 -7.98 28.58 17.59
CA CYS A 251 -7.41 29.92 17.72
C CYS A 251 -8.41 30.98 17.24
N THR A 252 -8.97 31.77 18.17
CA THR A 252 -10.03 32.76 17.87
C THR A 252 -9.51 34.12 17.38
N TYR A 253 -8.28 34.19 16.86
CA TYR A 253 -7.74 35.43 16.29
C TYR A 253 -8.27 35.63 14.86
N ASN A 254 -8.86 36.79 14.60
CA ASN A 254 -9.51 37.10 13.31
C ASN A 254 -8.54 37.22 12.11
N ASP A 255 -7.22 37.14 12.32
CA ASP A 255 -6.18 37.46 11.32
C ASP A 255 -5.23 36.28 11.02
N VAL A 256 -5.61 35.03 11.31
CA VAL A 256 -4.79 33.87 10.95
C VAL A 256 -4.93 33.58 9.45
N THR A 257 -3.92 33.93 8.66
CA THR A 257 -3.88 33.75 7.19
C THR A 257 -3.04 32.55 6.75
N ASP A 258 -2.60 31.71 7.69
CA ASP A 258 -1.72 30.58 7.44
C ASP A 258 -1.93 29.48 8.49
N VAL A 259 -1.42 28.27 8.24
CA VAL A 259 -1.52 27.09 9.13
C VAL A 259 -0.96 27.37 10.54
N LEU A 260 -1.37 26.67 11.60
CA LEU A 260 -0.87 26.91 12.96
C LEU A 260 0.56 26.36 13.18
N TYR A 261 1.13 26.63 14.37
CA TYR A 261 2.38 26.00 14.79
C TYR A 261 2.11 24.63 15.40
N PRO A 262 2.99 23.62 15.24
CA PRO A 262 4.32 23.71 14.61
C PRO A 262 4.33 23.58 13.07
N ALA A 263 3.21 23.26 12.43
CA ALA A 263 3.14 23.02 10.99
C ALA A 263 3.65 24.20 10.13
N ARG A 264 3.51 25.45 10.61
CA ARG A 264 4.02 26.65 9.92
C ARG A 264 5.56 26.75 9.88
N TYR A 265 6.30 25.95 10.65
CA TYR A 265 7.75 26.06 10.65
C TYR A 265 8.37 25.54 9.33
N PRO A 266 9.40 26.23 8.78
CA PRO A 266 9.99 25.82 7.52
C PRO A 266 10.51 24.39 7.52
N GLY A 267 10.10 23.63 6.50
CA GLY A 267 10.46 22.23 6.32
C GLY A 267 9.80 21.30 7.33
N ILE A 268 8.68 21.66 7.93
CA ILE A 268 7.75 20.71 8.55
C ILE A 268 6.67 20.40 7.54
N VAL A 269 6.32 19.13 7.37
CA VAL A 269 5.27 18.72 6.43
C VAL A 269 3.93 19.12 7.03
N SER A 270 3.33 20.19 6.50
CA SER A 270 2.06 20.72 7.00
C SER A 270 0.88 20.07 6.29
N VAL A 271 -0.10 19.57 7.07
CA VAL A 271 -1.22 18.78 6.54
C VAL A 271 -2.59 19.36 6.90
N GLY A 272 -3.38 19.66 5.88
CA GLY A 272 -4.79 20.10 5.98
C GLY A 272 -5.78 18.98 5.75
N ALA A 273 -7.04 19.19 6.13
CA ALA A 273 -8.09 18.18 6.01
C ALA A 273 -9.07 18.46 4.87
N VAL A 274 -9.38 17.42 4.11
CA VAL A 274 -10.48 17.40 3.13
C VAL A 274 -11.62 16.49 3.57
N GLU A 275 -12.76 16.67 2.92
CA GLU A 275 -13.92 15.77 3.00
C GLU A 275 -13.80 14.56 2.07
N GLU A 276 -14.74 13.62 2.17
CA GLU A 276 -14.77 12.39 1.36
C GLU A 276 -14.89 12.68 -0.13
N ASP A 277 -15.59 13.76 -0.49
CA ASP A 277 -15.71 14.25 -1.88
C ASP A 277 -14.49 15.08 -2.34
N GLN A 278 -13.41 15.07 -1.55
CA GLN A 278 -12.15 15.79 -1.78
C GLN A 278 -12.25 17.32 -1.70
N SER A 279 -13.40 17.85 -1.27
CA SER A 279 -13.57 19.30 -1.09
C SER A 279 -12.86 19.81 0.18
N ASP A 280 -12.46 21.09 0.16
CA ASP A 280 -12.04 21.81 1.36
C ASP A 280 -13.20 21.92 2.35
N SER A 281 -13.03 21.28 3.51
CA SER A 281 -13.99 21.33 4.62
C SER A 281 -14.20 22.74 5.17
N GLY A 282 -13.24 23.66 4.94
CA GLY A 282 -13.17 24.96 5.58
C GLY A 282 -12.93 24.90 7.09
N TYR A 283 -12.88 23.71 7.69
CA TYR A 283 -12.71 23.49 9.13
C TYR A 283 -11.26 23.68 9.58
N THR A 284 -10.31 23.36 8.70
CA THR A 284 -8.87 23.49 8.97
C THR A 284 -8.27 24.76 8.38
N TYR A 285 -7.14 25.19 8.92
CA TYR A 285 -6.38 26.30 8.34
C TYR A 285 -5.63 25.82 7.10
N GLY A 286 -5.76 26.61 6.03
CA GLY A 286 -4.85 26.59 4.88
C GLY A 286 -3.91 27.79 4.90
N GLY A 287 -3.06 27.89 3.89
CA GLY A 287 -2.14 29.00 3.71
C GLY A 287 -0.87 28.63 2.94
N PRO A 288 0.04 29.61 2.75
CA PRO A 288 1.27 29.40 1.97
C PRO A 288 2.21 28.35 2.56
N SER A 289 2.10 28.05 3.86
CA SER A 289 2.91 27.03 4.52
C SER A 289 2.29 25.62 4.47
N LEU A 290 1.10 25.47 3.88
CA LEU A 290 0.47 24.15 3.69
C LEU A 290 1.23 23.34 2.64
N ASP A 291 1.51 22.05 2.89
CA ASP A 291 2.21 21.20 1.94
C ASP A 291 1.31 20.15 1.30
N PHE A 292 0.43 19.52 2.07
CA PHE A 292 -0.51 18.53 1.55
C PHE A 292 -1.87 18.70 2.20
N THR A 293 -2.87 18.14 1.53
CA THR A 293 -4.13 17.76 2.16
C THR A 293 -4.26 16.24 2.24
N ALA A 294 -5.09 15.79 3.17
CA ALA A 294 -5.42 14.38 3.31
C ALA A 294 -6.80 14.22 3.95
N PRO A 295 -7.37 13.00 3.91
CA PRO A 295 -8.63 12.68 4.58
C PRO A 295 -8.62 13.08 6.05
N GLY A 296 -9.49 14.01 6.44
CA GLY A 296 -9.53 14.49 7.83
C GLY A 296 -10.91 14.75 8.38
N MET A 297 -11.98 14.53 7.62
CA MET A 297 -13.36 14.69 8.10
C MET A 297 -14.05 13.33 8.21
N ASN A 298 -14.70 13.07 9.34
CA ASN A 298 -15.43 11.82 9.60
C ASN A 298 -14.54 10.57 9.42
N ILE A 299 -13.37 10.57 10.04
CA ILE A 299 -12.40 9.48 9.98
C ILE A 299 -12.64 8.52 11.14
N LYS A 300 -13.02 7.28 10.81
CA LYS A 300 -13.11 6.18 11.78
C LYS A 300 -11.75 5.55 12.01
N SER A 301 -11.35 5.37 13.26
CA SER A 301 -10.10 4.73 13.66
C SER A 301 -10.22 4.10 15.06
N THR A 302 -9.18 3.38 15.50
CA THR A 302 -9.05 2.79 16.84
C THR A 302 -9.18 3.84 17.94
N TYR A 303 -9.78 3.50 19.07
CA TYR A 303 -10.05 4.45 20.16
C TYR A 303 -10.12 3.74 21.52
N ILE A 304 -10.13 4.51 22.61
CA ILE A 304 -10.42 3.98 23.95
C ILE A 304 -11.92 4.11 24.25
N THR A 305 -12.58 3.07 24.77
CA THR A 305 -13.99 3.18 25.16
C THR A 305 -14.13 3.63 26.61
N THR A 306 -15.10 4.50 26.86
CA THR A 306 -15.22 5.33 28.07
C THR A 306 -15.77 4.61 29.31
N GLU A 307 -16.34 3.41 29.17
CA GLU A 307 -16.93 2.71 30.32
C GLU A 307 -15.92 1.86 31.10
N ASP A 308 -14.85 1.33 30.47
CA ASP A 308 -13.92 0.38 31.12
C ASP A 308 -12.46 0.39 30.59
N GLN A 309 -12.02 1.41 29.83
CA GLN A 309 -10.74 1.38 29.08
C GLN A 309 -10.63 0.21 28.07
N GLN A 310 -11.77 -0.35 27.64
CA GLN A 310 -11.77 -1.38 26.60
C GLN A 310 -11.48 -0.74 25.23
N SER A 311 -10.79 -1.48 24.38
CA SER A 311 -10.49 -1.09 23.01
C SER A 311 -11.75 -0.95 22.17
N GLY A 312 -11.79 0.03 21.27
CA GLY A 312 -12.94 0.26 20.39
C GLY A 312 -12.59 1.16 19.22
N TYR A 313 -13.60 1.78 18.61
CA TYR A 313 -13.43 2.63 17.43
C TYR A 313 -14.30 3.88 17.55
N GLU A 314 -13.81 5.00 17.05
CA GLU A 314 -14.53 6.27 17.05
C GLU A 314 -14.28 7.05 15.76
N THR A 315 -15.23 7.92 15.40
CA THR A 315 -15.16 8.80 14.24
C THR A 315 -14.82 10.22 14.66
N LEU A 316 -13.64 10.72 14.26
CA LEU A 316 -13.16 12.07 14.58
C LEU A 316 -12.94 12.89 13.31
N SER A 317 -12.85 14.21 13.48
CA SER A 317 -12.65 15.19 12.40
C SER A 317 -11.60 16.23 12.80
N GLY A 318 -10.71 16.57 11.88
CA GLY A 318 -9.72 17.62 12.00
C GLY A 318 -8.44 17.36 11.22
N SER A 319 -7.59 18.38 11.14
CA SER A 319 -6.23 18.24 10.60
C SER A 319 -5.40 17.19 11.36
N SER A 320 -5.74 16.93 12.64
CA SER A 320 -5.19 15.85 13.46
C SER A 320 -5.43 14.44 12.90
N MET A 321 -6.49 14.24 12.10
CA MET A 321 -6.80 12.98 11.42
C MET A 321 -6.20 12.96 10.00
N ALA A 322 -5.98 14.12 9.39
CA ALA A 322 -5.30 14.22 8.08
C ALA A 322 -3.79 13.97 8.18
N ALA A 323 -3.12 14.55 9.19
CA ALA A 323 -1.69 14.36 9.43
C ALA A 323 -1.25 12.87 9.48
N PRO A 324 -1.93 11.96 10.21
CA PRO A 324 -1.54 10.55 10.23
C PRO A 324 -1.74 9.82 8.91
N HIS A 325 -2.64 10.25 8.02
CA HIS A 325 -2.70 9.70 6.66
C HIS A 325 -1.42 10.03 5.87
N VAL A 326 -0.94 11.28 5.95
CA VAL A 326 0.33 11.69 5.32
C VAL A 326 1.51 10.96 5.96
N THR A 327 1.54 10.84 7.28
CA THR A 327 2.55 10.06 8.01
C THR A 327 2.59 8.62 7.51
N GLY A 328 1.44 7.96 7.38
CA GLY A 328 1.33 6.60 6.86
C GLY A 328 1.84 6.48 5.43
N VAL A 329 1.47 7.38 4.53
CA VAL A 329 1.97 7.37 3.14
C VAL A 329 3.49 7.59 3.08
N LEU A 330 4.02 8.54 3.85
CA LEU A 330 5.48 8.77 3.92
C LEU A 330 6.22 7.59 4.56
N THR A 331 5.55 6.82 5.42
CA THR A 331 6.07 5.55 5.95
C THR A 331 6.23 4.52 4.85
N LEU A 332 5.26 4.39 3.92
CA LEU A 332 5.39 3.51 2.74
C LEU A 332 6.51 3.96 1.80
N TYR A 333 6.66 5.27 1.57
CA TYR A 333 7.80 5.79 0.78
C TYR A 333 9.14 5.53 1.46
N LYS A 334 9.23 5.63 2.79
CA LYS A 334 10.46 5.35 3.55
C LYS A 334 10.82 3.86 3.53
N GLU A 335 9.85 2.96 3.59
CA GLU A 335 10.05 1.52 3.39
C GLU A 335 10.58 1.23 1.98
N MET A 336 9.99 1.88 0.98
CA MET A 336 10.36 1.70 -0.42
C MET A 336 11.75 2.25 -0.77
N PHE A 337 12.13 3.38 -0.15
CA PHE A 337 13.39 4.09 -0.41
C PHE A 337 14.11 4.40 0.92
N PRO A 338 14.63 3.39 1.64
CA PRO A 338 15.17 3.56 2.99
C PRO A 338 16.41 4.47 3.02
N GLU A 339 17.17 4.52 1.92
CA GLU A 339 18.39 5.32 1.78
C GLU A 339 18.13 6.78 1.38
N PHE A 340 16.88 7.14 1.05
CA PHE A 340 16.57 8.48 0.58
C PHE A 340 16.48 9.43 1.78
N ASP A 341 16.98 10.64 1.56
CA ASP A 341 16.75 11.71 2.51
C ASP A 341 15.30 12.22 2.42
N LYS A 342 14.95 13.07 3.38
CA LYS A 342 13.61 13.63 3.48
C LYS A 342 13.20 14.42 2.23
N ASP A 343 14.10 15.23 1.67
CA ASP A 343 13.75 16.11 0.56
C ASP A 343 13.53 15.28 -0.71
N GLU A 344 14.33 14.22 -0.91
CA GLU A 344 14.12 13.23 -1.97
C GLU A 344 12.75 12.55 -1.85
N LEU A 345 12.38 12.05 -0.66
CA LEU A 345 11.07 11.42 -0.42
C LEU A 345 9.91 12.38 -0.62
N LEU A 346 10.02 13.63 -0.13
CA LEU A 346 8.97 14.63 -0.30
C LEU A 346 8.78 15.04 -1.76
N ASN A 347 9.86 15.15 -2.54
CA ASN A 347 9.75 15.44 -3.96
C ASN A 347 9.00 14.34 -4.71
N ILE A 348 9.22 13.06 -4.36
CA ILE A 348 8.45 11.95 -4.93
C ILE A 348 6.98 12.05 -4.53
N ALA A 349 6.70 12.26 -3.24
CA ALA A 349 5.34 12.40 -2.75
C ALA A 349 4.59 13.56 -3.44
N ILE A 350 5.23 14.73 -3.59
CA ILE A 350 4.68 15.89 -4.30
C ILE A 350 4.32 15.55 -5.75
N ASN A 351 5.23 14.88 -6.46
CA ASN A 351 5.01 14.54 -7.87
C ASN A 351 3.91 13.48 -8.06
N ASN A 352 3.65 12.66 -7.04
CA ASN A 352 2.63 11.63 -7.05
C ASN A 352 1.29 12.09 -6.46
N SER A 353 1.24 13.25 -5.82
CA SER A 353 0.01 13.80 -5.25
C SER A 353 -1.08 13.95 -6.31
N LEU A 354 -2.32 13.73 -5.89
CA LEU A 354 -3.49 14.13 -6.65
C LEU A 354 -3.64 15.65 -6.51
N ASP A 355 -3.29 16.38 -7.56
CA ASP A 355 -3.44 17.83 -7.61
C ASP A 355 -4.94 18.22 -7.52
N LEU A 356 -5.25 19.11 -6.58
CA LEU A 356 -6.61 19.56 -6.26
C LEU A 356 -6.62 21.08 -6.22
N GLY A 357 -7.68 21.70 -6.76
CA GLY A 357 -7.79 23.16 -6.77
C GLY A 357 -7.12 23.79 -7.99
N GLU A 358 -6.22 24.74 -7.76
CA GLU A 358 -5.46 25.39 -8.84
C GLU A 358 -4.23 24.55 -9.19
N ASP A 359 -3.91 24.40 -10.48
CA ASP A 359 -2.74 23.62 -10.93
C ASP A 359 -1.46 23.99 -10.16
N GLY A 360 -0.87 22.99 -9.48
CA GLY A 360 0.34 23.13 -8.67
C GLY A 360 0.07 23.51 -7.21
N LYS A 361 1.08 24.09 -6.54
CA LYS A 361 0.94 24.41 -5.12
C LYS A 361 -0.02 25.58 -4.92
N ASP A 362 -1.07 25.38 -4.13
CA ASP A 362 -2.00 26.43 -3.70
C ASP A 362 -2.18 26.50 -2.16
N ASN A 363 -2.93 27.50 -1.68
CA ASN A 363 -3.11 27.77 -0.25
C ASN A 363 -4.23 26.94 0.40
N ILE A 364 -5.00 26.18 -0.37
CA ILE A 364 -6.16 25.41 0.10
C ILE A 364 -5.77 23.93 0.19
N TYR A 365 -5.14 23.40 -0.85
CA TYR A 365 -4.78 22.00 -0.98
C TYR A 365 -3.28 21.73 -0.84
N GLY A 366 -2.44 22.77 -0.80
CA GLY A 366 -0.99 22.60 -0.82
C GLY A 366 -0.56 22.06 -2.18
N HIS A 367 0.22 20.99 -2.22
CA HIS A 367 0.55 20.22 -3.41
C HIS A 367 -0.53 19.20 -3.81
N GLY A 368 -1.74 19.34 -3.27
CA GLY A 368 -2.84 18.40 -3.45
C GLY A 368 -2.93 17.33 -2.37
N MET A 369 -3.74 16.30 -2.64
CA MET A 369 -3.90 15.16 -1.75
C MET A 369 -2.75 14.18 -1.94
N ILE A 370 -2.03 13.86 -0.86
CA ILE A 370 -0.94 12.89 -0.94
C ILE A 370 -1.45 11.53 -1.44
N GLN A 371 -0.63 10.80 -2.20
CA GLN A 371 -0.96 9.45 -2.68
C GLN A 371 0.13 8.46 -2.31
N ALA A 372 -0.30 7.27 -1.87
CA ALA A 372 0.54 6.12 -1.59
C ALA A 372 1.34 5.69 -2.84
N PRO A 373 2.54 5.10 -2.70
CA PRO A 373 3.35 4.68 -3.84
C PRO A 373 2.60 3.67 -4.72
N THR A 374 2.39 3.99 -6.00
CA THR A 374 1.66 3.09 -6.91
C THR A 374 2.54 2.38 -7.93
N THR A 375 3.81 2.77 -8.03
CA THR A 375 4.77 2.22 -8.97
C THR A 375 6.10 1.98 -8.28
N PRO A 376 6.85 0.93 -8.67
CA PRO A 376 8.11 0.57 -8.03
C PRO A 376 9.22 1.61 -8.22
N PHE A 377 9.11 2.45 -9.25
CA PHE A 377 10.10 3.46 -9.64
C PHE A 377 9.42 4.72 -10.19
N SER A 378 10.13 5.85 -10.16
CA SER A 378 9.63 7.17 -10.60
C SER A 378 9.44 7.28 -12.12
N ASP A 379 10.22 6.53 -12.90
CA ASP A 379 10.14 6.44 -14.36
C ASP A 379 9.43 5.16 -14.84
N PHE A 380 8.66 4.53 -13.95
CA PHE A 380 7.91 3.32 -14.27
C PHE A 380 6.71 3.63 -15.17
N GLU A 381 6.59 2.90 -16.26
CA GLU A 381 5.48 3.02 -17.19
C GLU A 381 4.78 1.66 -17.35
N ARG A 382 3.48 1.57 -17.04
CA ARG A 382 2.74 0.30 -17.03
C ARG A 382 2.69 -0.40 -18.40
N ASP A 383 2.69 0.35 -19.50
CA ASP A 383 2.47 -0.19 -20.85
C ASP A 383 3.75 -0.67 -21.57
N ARG A 384 4.85 -0.86 -20.84
CA ARG A 384 6.11 -1.40 -21.38
C ARG A 384 6.15 -2.93 -21.33
N TRP A 385 6.90 -3.53 -22.26
CA TRP A 385 7.04 -4.99 -22.35
C TRP A 385 7.75 -5.62 -21.14
N TYR A 386 8.48 -4.83 -20.36
CA TYR A 386 9.17 -5.25 -19.14
C TYR A 386 8.43 -4.88 -17.85
N SER A 387 7.28 -4.21 -17.89
CA SER A 387 6.64 -3.66 -16.67
C SER A 387 6.27 -4.75 -15.67
N VAL A 388 5.65 -5.84 -16.13
CA VAL A 388 5.25 -6.97 -15.28
C VAL A 388 6.48 -7.61 -14.63
N ALA A 389 7.53 -7.81 -15.42
CA ALA A 389 8.80 -8.35 -14.93
C ALA A 389 9.43 -7.43 -13.87
N LEU A 390 9.45 -6.13 -14.14
CA LEU A 390 10.03 -5.13 -13.26
C LEU A 390 9.28 -5.01 -11.93
N GLU A 391 7.94 -5.02 -11.98
CA GLU A 391 7.08 -4.97 -10.80
C GLU A 391 7.27 -6.22 -9.93
N LEU A 392 7.29 -7.41 -10.53
CA LEU A 392 7.54 -8.66 -9.81
C LEU A 392 8.94 -8.67 -9.17
N MET A 393 9.97 -8.25 -9.90
CA MET A 393 11.34 -8.21 -9.38
C MET A 393 11.51 -7.18 -8.27
N ALA A 394 10.84 -6.02 -8.37
CA ALA A 394 10.88 -4.99 -7.34
C ALA A 394 10.17 -5.45 -6.07
N ARG A 395 8.96 -6.04 -6.20
CA ARG A 395 8.18 -6.59 -5.08
C ARG A 395 8.94 -7.65 -4.27
N ASN A 396 9.78 -8.44 -4.93
CA ASN A 396 10.60 -9.47 -4.27
C ASN A 396 11.95 -8.93 -3.78
N ASN A 397 12.17 -7.61 -3.81
CA ASN A 397 13.44 -6.96 -3.46
C ASN A 397 14.65 -7.46 -4.27
N TRP A 398 14.45 -8.06 -5.44
CA TRP A 398 15.53 -8.55 -6.29
C TRP A 398 16.17 -7.44 -7.11
N ILE A 399 15.41 -6.40 -7.41
CA ILE A 399 15.91 -5.20 -8.08
C ILE A 399 15.52 -3.92 -7.35
N SER A 400 16.44 -2.97 -7.36
CA SER A 400 16.27 -1.63 -6.79
C SER A 400 16.50 -0.57 -7.87
N GLY A 401 15.98 0.62 -7.61
CA GLY A 401 16.18 1.80 -8.43
C GLY A 401 17.53 2.46 -8.15
N TYR A 402 17.74 3.60 -8.79
CA TYR A 402 18.82 4.52 -8.47
C TYR A 402 18.39 5.52 -7.39
N ARG A 403 19.33 6.35 -6.95
CA ARG A 403 19.09 7.38 -5.92
C ARG A 403 18.01 8.41 -6.28
N ASP A 404 17.67 8.56 -7.55
CA ASP A 404 16.60 9.45 -8.02
C ASP A 404 15.24 8.71 -8.18
N ALA A 405 15.10 7.56 -7.53
CA ALA A 405 13.98 6.62 -7.60
C ALA A 405 13.72 6.04 -8.99
N SER A 406 14.56 6.34 -9.98
CA SER A 406 14.37 5.84 -11.33
C SER A 406 14.93 4.42 -11.49
N PHE A 407 14.32 3.65 -12.38
CA PHE A 407 14.83 2.37 -12.85
C PHE A 407 15.86 2.54 -13.96
N MET A 408 15.74 3.61 -14.76
CA MET A 408 16.50 3.90 -15.99
C MET A 408 16.51 2.69 -16.95
N PRO A 409 15.36 2.33 -17.55
CA PRO A 409 15.19 1.08 -18.30
C PRO A 409 16.17 0.88 -19.45
N GLN A 410 16.62 1.97 -20.08
CA GLN A 410 17.55 1.96 -21.22
C GLN A 410 19.02 2.10 -20.82
N LYS A 411 19.32 2.32 -19.53
CA LYS A 411 20.69 2.44 -19.07
C LYS A 411 21.39 1.08 -19.14
N GLU A 412 22.61 1.08 -19.67
CA GLU A 412 23.47 -0.09 -19.63
C GLU A 412 23.77 -0.48 -18.19
N ILE A 413 23.77 -1.79 -17.92
CA ILE A 413 23.98 -2.33 -16.58
C ILE A 413 25.39 -2.87 -16.42
N THR A 414 25.97 -2.67 -15.24
CA THR A 414 27.32 -3.13 -14.92
C THR A 414 27.35 -4.58 -14.47
N ARG A 415 28.53 -5.21 -14.58
CA ARG A 415 28.72 -6.61 -14.18
C ARG A 415 28.41 -6.87 -12.70
N GLU A 416 28.77 -5.95 -11.80
CA GLU A 416 28.47 -6.10 -10.37
C GLU A 416 26.96 -6.00 -10.08
N GLU A 417 26.23 -5.14 -10.80
CA GLU A 417 24.80 -4.96 -10.61
C GLU A 417 24.04 -6.23 -11.01
N VAL A 418 24.40 -6.83 -12.15
CA VAL A 418 23.80 -8.10 -12.61
C VAL A 418 24.03 -9.22 -11.61
N VAL A 419 25.27 -9.41 -11.16
CA VAL A 419 25.61 -10.47 -10.20
C VAL A 419 24.89 -10.25 -8.87
N SER A 420 24.73 -8.98 -8.45
CA SER A 420 23.96 -8.65 -7.25
C SER A 420 22.46 -8.98 -7.42
N ILE A 421 21.87 -8.72 -8.59
CA ILE A 421 20.46 -9.09 -8.86
C ILE A 421 20.30 -10.61 -8.85
N ILE A 422 21.15 -11.35 -9.55
CA ILE A 422 21.14 -12.82 -9.56
C ILE A 422 21.35 -13.38 -8.14
N GLY A 423 22.29 -12.80 -7.38
CA GLY A 423 22.57 -13.18 -6.01
C GLY A 423 21.36 -13.01 -5.09
N ARG A 424 20.58 -11.93 -5.25
CA ARG A 424 19.30 -11.76 -4.53
C ARG A 424 18.25 -12.79 -4.92
N ILE A 425 18.12 -13.10 -6.21
CA ILE A 425 17.16 -14.12 -6.68
C ILE A 425 17.50 -15.50 -6.11
N LEU A 426 18.79 -15.81 -5.98
CA LEU A 426 19.29 -17.09 -5.47
C LEU A 426 19.49 -17.11 -3.95
N ASP A 427 19.12 -16.05 -3.24
CA ASP A 427 19.31 -15.89 -1.78
C ASP A 427 20.76 -16.15 -1.32
N LEU A 428 21.72 -15.60 -2.06
CA LEU A 428 23.15 -15.71 -1.73
C LEU A 428 23.55 -14.75 -0.60
N ASP A 429 24.55 -15.16 0.18
CA ASP A 429 25.13 -14.32 1.22
C ASP A 429 25.71 -13.01 0.63
N ASN A 430 25.27 -11.88 1.18
CA ASN A 430 25.60 -10.54 0.72
C ASN A 430 26.59 -9.79 1.61
N GLU A 431 27.06 -10.39 2.71
CA GLU A 431 28.00 -9.75 3.63
C GLU A 431 29.26 -9.31 2.90
N LYS A 432 29.61 -8.02 2.98
CA LYS A 432 30.79 -7.47 2.32
C LYS A 432 32.07 -8.15 2.82
N ARG A 433 32.87 -8.69 1.89
CA ARG A 433 34.10 -9.43 2.21
C ARG A 433 35.21 -9.18 1.18
N GLU A 434 36.45 -9.43 1.60
CA GLU A 434 37.57 -9.42 0.66
C GLU A 434 37.37 -10.55 -0.34
N THR A 435 37.53 -10.24 -1.63
CA THR A 435 37.34 -11.20 -2.70
C THR A 435 38.68 -11.65 -3.27
N ARG A 436 38.65 -12.70 -4.09
CA ARG A 436 39.85 -13.14 -4.84
C ARG A 436 40.26 -12.19 -5.97
N PHE A 437 39.43 -11.21 -6.33
CA PHE A 437 39.68 -10.31 -7.46
C PHE A 437 40.42 -9.05 -7.02
N SER A 438 41.47 -8.69 -7.75
CA SER A 438 42.32 -7.55 -7.38
C SER A 438 41.62 -6.18 -7.42
N ASP A 439 40.51 -6.09 -8.15
CA ASP A 439 39.71 -4.88 -8.37
C ASP A 439 38.35 -4.90 -7.65
N VAL A 440 38.11 -5.88 -6.78
CA VAL A 440 36.92 -5.96 -5.93
C VAL A 440 37.35 -6.06 -4.46
N PRO A 441 37.81 -4.94 -3.86
CA PRO A 441 38.06 -4.88 -2.42
C PRO A 441 36.74 -5.03 -1.64
N LYS A 442 36.84 -5.31 -0.33
CA LYS A 442 35.68 -5.47 0.56
C LYS A 442 34.64 -4.36 0.43
N GLU A 443 35.08 -3.11 0.26
CA GLU A 443 34.18 -1.95 0.21
C GLU A 443 33.29 -1.88 -1.04
N THR A 444 33.64 -2.61 -2.11
CA THR A 444 32.86 -2.65 -3.34
C THR A 444 31.42 -3.07 -3.04
N PHE A 445 30.46 -2.37 -3.67
CA PHE A 445 29.03 -2.54 -3.44
C PHE A 445 28.59 -4.02 -3.47
N GLY A 446 29.00 -4.76 -4.50
CA GLY A 446 28.64 -6.17 -4.68
C GLY A 446 29.64 -7.18 -4.14
N SER A 447 30.62 -6.81 -3.30
CA SER A 447 31.73 -7.71 -2.92
C SER A 447 31.24 -9.04 -2.32
N GLY A 448 30.24 -8.99 -1.44
CA GLY A 448 29.62 -10.17 -0.84
C GLY A 448 28.99 -11.10 -1.87
N TYR A 449 28.14 -10.57 -2.75
CA TYR A 449 27.48 -11.34 -3.81
C TYR A 449 28.47 -11.86 -4.86
N ILE A 450 29.49 -11.07 -5.22
CA ILE A 450 30.49 -11.48 -6.20
C ILE A 450 31.27 -12.69 -5.69
N ASP A 451 31.67 -12.70 -4.42
CA ASP A 451 32.38 -13.82 -3.81
C ASP A 451 31.46 -15.05 -3.68
N SER A 452 30.23 -14.86 -3.21
CA SER A 452 29.23 -15.94 -3.15
C SER A 452 28.91 -16.54 -4.54
N ALA A 453 28.92 -15.72 -5.59
CA ALA A 453 28.71 -16.16 -6.97
C ALA A 453 29.88 -17.00 -7.52
N VAL A 454 31.11 -16.76 -7.02
CA VAL A 454 32.27 -17.60 -7.29
C VAL A 454 32.08 -18.98 -6.65
N ASP A 455 31.67 -19.02 -5.39
CA ASP A 455 31.42 -20.27 -4.66
C ASP A 455 30.26 -21.08 -5.28
N ALA A 456 29.23 -20.38 -5.76
CA ALA A 456 28.13 -20.97 -6.52
C ALA A 456 28.52 -21.40 -7.96
N GLY A 457 29.73 -21.06 -8.41
CA GLY A 457 30.31 -21.57 -9.66
C GLY A 457 29.89 -20.87 -10.95
N PHE A 458 29.11 -19.79 -10.89
CA PHE A 458 28.67 -19.06 -12.09
C PHE A 458 29.48 -17.78 -12.39
N VAL A 459 30.43 -17.42 -11.53
CA VAL A 459 31.39 -16.31 -11.76
C VAL A 459 32.82 -16.83 -11.64
N ASN A 460 33.63 -16.56 -12.68
CA ASN A 460 35.05 -16.92 -12.69
C ASN A 460 36.03 -15.72 -12.73
N GLY A 461 35.58 -14.56 -13.22
CA GLY A 461 36.44 -13.40 -13.50
C GLY A 461 37.33 -13.59 -14.74
N TYR A 462 38.23 -12.64 -14.97
CA TYR A 462 39.09 -12.58 -16.14
C TYR A 462 40.47 -13.21 -15.87
N PRO A 463 41.20 -13.66 -16.91
CA PRO A 463 42.53 -14.29 -16.76
C PRO A 463 43.59 -13.41 -16.09
N ASP A 464 43.39 -12.09 -16.07
CA ASP A 464 44.26 -11.11 -15.41
C ASP A 464 44.00 -11.01 -13.89
N GLY A 465 43.07 -11.80 -13.34
CA GLY A 465 42.71 -11.79 -11.93
C GLY A 465 41.69 -10.72 -11.54
N THR A 466 41.09 -10.04 -12.53
CA THR A 466 40.08 -9.00 -12.31
C THR A 466 38.65 -9.53 -12.46
N PHE A 467 37.68 -8.85 -11.87
CA PHE A 467 36.25 -9.06 -12.12
C PHE A 467 35.63 -7.97 -13.02
N ARG A 468 36.20 -6.77 -13.01
CA ARG A 468 35.73 -5.57 -13.73
C ARG A 468 34.31 -5.17 -13.34
N PRO A 469 34.09 -4.79 -12.06
CA PRO A 469 32.74 -4.60 -11.52
C PRO A 469 31.94 -3.49 -12.21
N LYS A 470 32.62 -2.45 -12.72
CA LYS A 470 31.99 -1.26 -13.32
C LYS A 470 31.84 -1.33 -14.84
N ASP A 471 32.34 -2.38 -15.48
CA ASP A 471 32.22 -2.53 -16.92
C ASP A 471 30.77 -2.91 -17.28
N SER A 472 30.23 -2.29 -18.33
CA SER A 472 28.97 -2.73 -18.93
C SER A 472 29.10 -4.17 -19.41
N VAL A 473 28.03 -4.96 -19.27
CA VAL A 473 27.98 -6.34 -19.73
C VAL A 473 27.32 -6.46 -21.10
N THR A 474 27.82 -7.40 -21.89
CA THR A 474 27.24 -7.72 -23.19
C THR A 474 26.09 -8.71 -23.05
N ARG A 475 25.21 -8.77 -24.06
CA ARG A 475 24.10 -9.75 -24.11
C ARG A 475 24.59 -11.20 -24.05
N GLY A 476 25.74 -11.51 -24.66
CA GLY A 476 26.38 -12.82 -24.58
C GLY A 476 26.89 -13.16 -23.17
N ASP A 477 27.50 -12.19 -22.48
CA ASP A 477 27.95 -12.38 -21.09
C ASP A 477 26.78 -12.64 -20.13
N ILE A 478 25.66 -11.94 -20.32
CA ILE A 478 24.44 -12.19 -19.54
C ILE A 478 23.89 -13.58 -19.77
N ALA A 479 23.88 -14.05 -21.03
CA ALA A 479 23.44 -15.39 -21.34
C ALA A 479 24.26 -16.44 -20.56
N ILE A 480 25.58 -16.25 -20.50
CA ILE A 480 26.48 -17.10 -19.71
C ILE A 480 26.11 -17.05 -18.23
N LEU A 481 25.99 -15.85 -17.64
CA LEU A 481 25.67 -15.70 -16.23
C LEU A 481 24.36 -16.39 -15.85
N ILE A 482 23.30 -16.19 -16.65
CA ILE A 482 21.99 -16.80 -16.39
C ILE A 482 22.04 -18.32 -16.53
N HIS A 483 22.64 -18.84 -17.61
CA HIS A 483 22.72 -20.28 -17.85
C HIS A 483 23.35 -21.01 -16.66
N TYR A 484 24.51 -20.53 -16.19
CA TYR A 484 25.22 -21.16 -15.08
C TYR A 484 24.58 -20.89 -13.72
N ALA A 485 24.11 -19.67 -13.46
CA ALA A 485 23.53 -19.33 -12.17
C ALA A 485 22.26 -20.14 -11.86
N PHE A 486 21.47 -20.45 -12.88
CA PHE A 486 20.20 -21.15 -12.72
C PHE A 486 20.24 -22.62 -13.10
N ASN A 487 21.41 -23.13 -13.54
CA ASN A 487 21.63 -24.51 -13.98
C ASN A 487 20.57 -24.99 -14.99
N ILE A 488 20.41 -24.23 -16.06
CA ILE A 488 19.41 -24.49 -17.10
C ILE A 488 19.89 -25.67 -17.95
N GLU A 489 19.03 -26.67 -18.16
CA GLU A 489 19.43 -27.90 -18.84
C GLU A 489 19.73 -27.67 -20.34
N GLU A 490 20.86 -28.20 -20.80
CA GLU A 490 21.25 -28.16 -22.21
C GLU A 490 20.53 -29.23 -23.01
N ASP A 491 19.94 -28.85 -24.15
CA ASP A 491 19.54 -29.80 -25.19
C ASP A 491 20.46 -29.68 -26.41
N LYS A 492 20.93 -30.83 -26.91
CA LYS A 492 22.18 -30.91 -27.70
C LYS A 492 22.02 -30.75 -29.21
N GLU A 493 20.80 -30.59 -29.71
CA GLU A 493 20.51 -30.60 -31.15
C GLU A 493 19.69 -29.39 -31.62
N LEU A 494 20.14 -28.18 -31.34
CA LEU A 494 19.33 -26.98 -31.56
C LEU A 494 19.98 -25.90 -32.41
N GLU A 495 19.16 -25.26 -33.25
CA GLU A 495 19.58 -24.15 -34.10
C GLU A 495 19.70 -22.85 -33.28
N SER A 496 20.87 -22.23 -33.33
CA SER A 496 21.13 -20.93 -32.68
C SER A 496 20.60 -19.75 -33.51
N PHE A 497 20.90 -18.52 -33.10
CA PHE A 497 20.58 -17.32 -33.89
C PHE A 497 21.55 -17.16 -35.09
N PRO A 498 21.15 -16.48 -36.18
CA PRO A 498 21.96 -16.36 -37.39
C PRO A 498 23.29 -15.64 -37.20
N ASP A 499 23.41 -14.81 -36.15
CA ASP A 499 24.60 -14.04 -35.81
C ASP A 499 25.47 -14.70 -34.72
N ILE A 500 25.22 -15.98 -34.42
CA ILE A 500 25.97 -16.75 -33.43
C ILE A 500 26.71 -17.90 -34.12
N SER A 501 28.03 -17.97 -33.92
CA SER A 501 28.89 -19.05 -34.38
C SER A 501 29.05 -20.14 -33.32
N THR A 502 29.19 -21.39 -33.75
CA THR A 502 29.53 -22.53 -32.85
C THR A 502 30.90 -22.39 -32.19
N GLU A 503 31.74 -21.48 -32.67
CA GLU A 503 33.06 -21.18 -32.10
C GLU A 503 33.00 -20.06 -31.03
N ASP A 504 31.86 -19.39 -30.86
CA ASP A 504 31.72 -18.30 -29.91
C ASP A 504 31.66 -18.82 -28.47
N TYR A 505 32.34 -18.14 -27.54
CA TYR A 505 32.42 -18.55 -26.13
C TYR A 505 31.08 -18.52 -25.38
N TYR A 506 30.05 -17.88 -25.95
CA TYR A 506 28.69 -17.82 -25.44
C TYR A 506 27.72 -18.72 -26.20
N TYR A 507 28.17 -19.49 -27.21
CA TYR A 507 27.32 -20.28 -28.10
C TYR A 507 26.36 -21.20 -27.33
N ASP A 508 26.90 -22.01 -26.42
CA ASP A 508 26.11 -23.00 -25.65
C ASP A 508 25.05 -22.28 -24.81
N SER A 509 25.44 -21.27 -24.03
CA SER A 509 24.51 -20.52 -23.18
C SER A 509 23.42 -19.79 -23.95
N VAL A 510 23.75 -19.14 -25.08
CA VAL A 510 22.74 -18.45 -25.90
C VAL A 510 21.75 -19.45 -26.51
N THR A 511 22.25 -20.60 -26.96
CA THR A 511 21.41 -21.64 -27.58
C THR A 511 20.49 -22.30 -26.55
N THR A 512 21.00 -22.63 -25.36
CA THR A 512 20.21 -23.16 -24.25
C THR A 512 19.09 -22.20 -23.81
N LEU A 513 19.41 -20.91 -23.66
CA LEU A 513 18.41 -19.91 -23.27
C LEU A 513 17.35 -19.68 -24.35
N LYS A 514 17.74 -19.78 -25.63
CA LYS A 514 16.80 -19.65 -26.74
C LYS A 514 15.77 -20.77 -26.70
N ASP A 515 16.25 -21.99 -26.49
CA ASP A 515 15.41 -23.18 -26.44
C ASP A 515 14.44 -23.18 -25.26
N SER A 516 14.95 -22.75 -24.11
CA SER A 516 14.15 -22.59 -22.91
C SER A 516 13.10 -21.46 -23.02
N GLY A 517 13.09 -20.71 -24.13
CA GLY A 517 12.18 -19.57 -24.32
C GLY A 517 12.51 -18.35 -23.46
N ILE A 518 13.72 -18.31 -22.88
CA ILE A 518 14.21 -17.20 -22.07
C ILE A 518 14.63 -16.03 -22.97
N VAL A 519 15.19 -16.33 -24.14
CA VAL A 519 15.60 -15.31 -25.12
C VAL A 519 14.98 -15.58 -26.49
N ASN A 520 14.38 -14.55 -27.09
CA ASN A 520 13.75 -14.65 -28.42
C ASN A 520 14.49 -13.87 -29.51
N GLY A 521 15.58 -13.17 -29.16
CA GLY A 521 16.30 -12.27 -30.07
C GLY A 521 15.50 -11.00 -30.42
N TYR A 522 16.02 -10.24 -31.38
CA TYR A 522 15.38 -9.03 -31.91
C TYR A 522 14.42 -9.38 -33.06
N PRO A 523 13.52 -8.44 -33.47
CA PRO A 523 12.58 -8.66 -34.57
C PRO A 523 13.23 -9.02 -35.92
N ASP A 524 14.51 -8.71 -36.10
CA ASP A 524 15.31 -9.09 -37.28
C ASP A 524 15.87 -10.52 -37.23
N GLY A 525 15.59 -11.25 -36.14
CA GLY A 525 16.03 -12.62 -35.90
C GLY A 525 17.43 -12.75 -35.29
N THR A 526 18.12 -11.65 -34.98
CA THR A 526 19.47 -11.66 -34.40
C THR A 526 19.47 -11.67 -32.87
N PHE A 527 20.56 -12.10 -32.24
CA PHE A 527 20.74 -12.02 -30.79
C PHE A 527 21.59 -10.83 -30.32
N ARG A 528 22.51 -10.35 -31.16
CA ARG A 528 23.45 -9.24 -30.92
C ARG A 528 24.32 -9.45 -29.67
N PRO A 529 25.12 -10.53 -29.62
CA PRO A 529 25.81 -10.97 -28.41
C PRO A 529 26.84 -9.98 -27.89
N MET A 530 27.41 -9.14 -28.75
CA MET A 530 28.47 -8.19 -28.39
C MET A 530 27.95 -6.79 -28.06
N GLU A 531 26.64 -6.54 -28.19
CA GLU A 531 26.04 -5.28 -27.76
C GLU A 531 25.87 -5.26 -26.24
N ASN A 532 26.09 -4.10 -25.63
CA ASN A 532 25.80 -3.89 -24.22
C ASN A 532 24.30 -4.00 -23.99
N ILE A 533 23.93 -4.65 -22.89
CA ILE A 533 22.53 -4.88 -22.56
C ILE A 533 21.98 -3.76 -21.66
N SER A 534 20.70 -3.43 -21.84
CA SER A 534 20.01 -2.50 -20.94
C SER A 534 19.48 -3.19 -19.68
N ARG A 535 19.21 -2.40 -18.63
CA ARG A 535 18.58 -2.87 -17.39
C ARG A 535 17.24 -3.56 -17.62
N SER A 536 16.40 -3.00 -18.49
CA SER A 536 15.08 -3.58 -18.80
C SER A 536 15.18 -4.97 -19.47
N GLU A 537 16.18 -5.18 -20.32
CA GLU A 537 16.44 -6.48 -20.94
C GLU A 537 16.92 -7.52 -19.95
N VAL A 538 17.83 -7.16 -19.02
CA VAL A 538 18.27 -8.09 -17.96
C VAL A 538 17.11 -8.50 -17.06
N VAL A 539 16.29 -7.53 -16.64
CA VAL A 539 15.08 -7.80 -15.83
C VAL A 539 14.16 -8.79 -16.52
N TYR A 540 13.89 -8.58 -17.80
CA TYR A 540 12.99 -9.47 -18.53
C TYR A 540 13.57 -10.87 -18.72
N MET A 541 14.86 -10.99 -19.04
CA MET A 541 15.52 -12.30 -19.16
C MET A 541 15.46 -13.08 -17.85
N LEU A 542 15.74 -12.43 -16.71
CA LEU A 542 15.66 -13.07 -15.40
C LEU A 542 14.22 -13.44 -15.02
N TYR A 543 13.25 -12.58 -15.33
CA TYR A 543 11.83 -12.91 -15.16
C TYR A 543 11.43 -14.18 -15.92
N LYS A 544 11.86 -14.32 -17.18
CA LYS A 544 11.58 -15.55 -17.96
C LYS A 544 12.19 -16.79 -17.32
N VAL A 545 13.36 -16.68 -16.67
CA VAL A 545 13.97 -17.79 -15.93
C VAL A 545 13.12 -18.17 -14.72
N ILE A 546 12.61 -17.17 -14.00
CA ILE A 546 11.76 -17.36 -12.82
C ILE A 546 10.44 -18.03 -13.22
N GLU A 547 9.83 -17.64 -14.36
CA GLU A 547 8.58 -18.26 -14.85
C GLU A 547 8.71 -19.74 -15.26
N LEU A 548 9.93 -20.21 -15.56
CA LEU A 548 10.17 -21.59 -15.98
C LEU A 548 10.32 -22.56 -14.79
N LYS A 549 10.53 -22.03 -13.59
CA LYS A 549 10.63 -22.82 -12.34
C LYS A 549 9.28 -22.85 -11.64
#